data_AF-A0A357V6Z4-F1
#
_entry.id   AF-A0A357V6Z4-F1
#
_cell.length_a   1.000
_cell.length_b   1.000
_cell.length_c   1.000
_cell.angle_alpha   90.00
_cell.angle_beta   90.00
_cell.angle_gamma   90.00
#
_symmetry.space_group_name_H-M   'P 1'
#
loop_
_entity.id
_entity.type
_entity.pdbx_description
1 polymer ?
#
loop_
_entity_poly.entity_id
_entity_poly.type
_entity_poly.pdbx_seq_one_letter_code
_entity_poly.pdbx_strand_id
1 'polypeptide(L)'
;MVLILAIAVDTAFAQSNRSGFADGVVAADGSLRVPEGFRERYLMLGAWAVAGDADTDGKLGLHVVYAPGDAVTAYRKTGRFPDGTVLVKELFNGKTEDLTTGQATSAADVAGYFVMVKDGEGRFSGNPLWGDGWGWSFFAAGETKMTQTKDYVTDCLGCHEPARATDLVYDYAYPVLRK
;
A
#
# COMPACT_ATOMS: atom_id res chain seq x y z
N MET A 1 53.92 -23.63 -29.14
CA MET A 1 53.29 -23.29 -27.84
C MET A 1 52.19 -22.29 -28.10
N VAL A 2 50.94 -22.74 -28.18
CA VAL A 2 49.78 -21.86 -28.32
C VAL A 2 49.21 -21.68 -26.91
N LEU A 3 49.27 -20.46 -26.41
CA LEU A 3 48.76 -20.09 -25.08
C LEU A 3 47.27 -19.76 -25.24
N ILE A 4 46.40 -20.64 -24.77
CA ILE A 4 44.95 -20.41 -24.74
C ILE A 4 44.66 -19.56 -23.49
N LEU A 5 44.32 -18.29 -23.70
CA LEU A 5 43.87 -17.39 -22.64
C LEU A 5 42.39 -17.69 -22.36
N ALA A 6 42.11 -18.35 -21.25
CA ALA A 6 40.74 -18.55 -20.78
C ALA A 6 40.21 -17.22 -20.23
N ILE A 7 39.30 -16.59 -20.97
CA ILE A 7 38.56 -15.42 -20.49
C ILE A 7 37.48 -15.95 -19.53
N ALA A 8 37.72 -15.80 -18.23
CA ALA A 8 36.67 -15.99 -17.23
C ALA A 8 35.66 -14.85 -17.40
N VAL A 9 34.47 -15.18 -17.91
CA VAL A 9 33.34 -14.26 -17.90
C VAL A 9 32.78 -14.29 -16.48
N ASP A 10 33.25 -13.35 -15.64
CA ASP A 10 32.61 -13.07 -14.36
C ASP A 10 31.23 -12.48 -14.65
N THR A 11 30.24 -13.36 -14.75
CA THR A 11 28.85 -12.99 -14.65
C THR A 11 28.59 -12.62 -13.19
N ALA A 12 28.89 -11.36 -12.85
CA ALA A 12 28.33 -10.71 -11.69
C ALA A 12 26.81 -10.58 -11.92
N PHE A 13 26.08 -11.68 -11.72
CA PHE A 13 24.67 -11.61 -11.41
C PHE A 13 24.59 -10.81 -10.11
N ALA A 14 24.13 -9.58 -10.25
CA ALA A 14 23.70 -8.75 -9.15
C ALA A 14 22.92 -9.62 -8.16
N GLN A 15 23.35 -9.61 -6.89
CA GLN A 15 22.62 -10.23 -5.79
C GLN A 15 21.15 -9.87 -5.94
N SER A 16 20.34 -10.88 -6.27
CA SER A 16 18.89 -10.73 -6.32
C SER A 16 18.44 -10.20 -4.96
N ASN A 17 17.68 -9.11 -4.99
CA ASN A 17 17.00 -8.56 -3.83
C ASN A 17 16.20 -9.69 -3.18
N ARG A 18 16.66 -10.18 -2.03
CA ARG A 18 16.09 -11.35 -1.34
C ARG A 18 14.68 -11.14 -0.80
N SER A 19 14.04 -9.98 -1.04
CA SER A 19 12.80 -9.60 -0.38
C SER A 19 11.55 -9.70 -1.25
N GLY A 20 11.64 -9.71 -2.59
CA GLY A 20 10.45 -9.73 -3.46
C GLY A 20 9.54 -8.48 -3.37
N PHE A 21 9.88 -7.51 -2.51
CA PHE A 21 9.12 -6.28 -2.29
C PHE A 21 9.69 -5.10 -3.09
N ALA A 22 8.85 -4.08 -3.30
CA ALA A 22 9.29 -2.81 -3.87
C ALA A 22 10.38 -2.16 -3.00
N ASP A 23 11.41 -1.62 -3.67
CA ASP A 23 12.56 -1.01 -3.00
C ASP A 23 12.15 0.09 -2.02
N GLY A 24 12.74 0.03 -0.81
CA GLY A 24 12.56 1.05 0.22
C GLY A 24 11.22 1.05 0.95
N VAL A 25 10.27 0.17 0.59
CA VAL A 25 8.96 0.08 1.26
C VAL A 25 9.03 -0.80 2.51
N VAL A 26 9.80 -1.89 2.46
CA VAL A 26 9.96 -2.82 3.58
C VAL A 26 11.41 -2.79 4.05
N ALA A 27 11.63 -2.43 5.31
CA ALA A 27 12.95 -2.45 5.92
C ALA A 27 13.35 -3.87 6.33
N ALA A 28 14.64 -4.07 6.64
CA ALA A 28 15.19 -5.37 7.00
C ALA A 28 14.55 -5.99 8.26
N ASP A 29 14.03 -5.16 9.17
CA ASP A 29 13.31 -5.60 10.38
C ASP A 29 11.80 -5.84 10.13
N GLY A 30 11.34 -5.69 8.89
CA GLY A 30 9.93 -5.80 8.52
C GLY A 30 9.10 -4.55 8.80
N SER A 31 9.69 -3.43 9.25
CA SER A 31 8.94 -2.17 9.30
C SER A 31 8.60 -1.67 7.90
N LEU A 32 7.39 -1.16 7.73
CA LEU A 32 6.92 -0.59 6.46
C LEU A 32 7.26 0.89 6.40
N ARG A 33 7.25 1.45 5.19
CA ARG A 33 7.39 2.88 4.90
C ARG A 33 6.38 3.30 3.85
N VAL A 34 6.00 4.57 3.88
CA VAL A 34 5.22 5.17 2.79
C VAL A 34 6.13 5.26 1.56
N PRO A 35 5.75 4.67 0.41
CA PRO A 35 6.59 4.69 -0.78
C PRO A 35 6.79 6.12 -1.31
N GLU A 36 8.03 6.60 -1.38
CA GLU A 36 8.31 7.97 -1.85
C GLU A 36 7.77 8.19 -3.26
N GLY A 37 7.06 9.28 -3.53
CA GLY A 37 6.54 9.60 -4.87
C GLY A 37 5.43 8.66 -5.39
N PHE A 38 4.74 7.92 -4.52
CA PHE A 38 3.60 7.07 -4.92
C PHE A 38 2.53 7.86 -5.69
N ARG A 39 2.28 9.14 -5.35
CA ARG A 39 1.31 9.99 -6.05
C ARG A 39 1.61 10.17 -7.55
N GLU A 40 2.86 10.07 -7.95
CA GLU A 40 3.29 10.23 -9.35
C GLU A 40 3.40 8.89 -10.08
N ARG A 41 3.70 7.81 -9.35
CA ARG A 41 4.05 6.51 -9.95
C ARG A 41 2.94 5.47 -9.85
N TYR A 42 2.01 5.63 -8.91
CA TYR A 42 0.92 4.68 -8.69
C TYR A 42 -0.35 5.19 -9.35
N LEU A 43 -1.21 4.26 -9.74
CA LEU A 43 -2.54 4.57 -10.22
C LEU A 43 -3.46 4.79 -9.03
N MET A 44 -4.25 5.87 -9.06
CA MET A 44 -5.40 6.02 -8.17
C MET A 44 -6.44 4.94 -8.51
N LEU A 45 -6.73 4.07 -7.54
CA LEU A 45 -7.69 3.00 -7.67
C LEU A 45 -9.13 3.49 -7.48
N GLY A 46 -9.33 4.37 -6.51
CA GLY A 46 -10.62 4.93 -6.12
C GLY A 46 -10.50 5.76 -4.85
N ALA A 47 -11.64 6.28 -4.39
CA ALA A 47 -11.72 7.09 -3.19
C ALA A 47 -12.95 6.76 -2.34
N TRP A 48 -12.82 6.97 -1.04
CA TRP A 48 -13.90 6.87 -0.05
C TRP A 48 -14.15 8.23 0.59
N ALA A 49 -15.40 8.47 0.96
CA ALA A 49 -15.79 9.57 1.83
C ALA A 49 -16.36 8.96 3.11
N VAL A 50 -15.69 9.18 4.24
CA VAL A 50 -15.99 8.56 5.53
C VAL A 50 -16.49 9.66 6.47
N ALA A 51 -17.79 9.64 6.75
CA ALA A 51 -18.37 10.57 7.73
C ALA A 51 -18.04 10.10 9.16
N GLY A 52 -17.73 11.04 10.05
CA GLY A 52 -17.38 10.70 11.43
C GLY A 52 -16.03 10.00 11.55
N ASP A 53 -15.10 10.29 10.64
CA ASP A 53 -13.84 9.56 10.54
C ASP A 53 -12.92 9.88 11.72
N ALA A 54 -12.53 8.82 12.46
CA ALA A 54 -11.68 8.91 13.64
C ALA A 54 -10.30 9.51 13.33
N ASP A 55 -9.79 9.29 12.11
CA ASP A 55 -8.48 9.80 11.67
C ASP A 55 -8.53 11.30 11.29
N THR A 56 -9.72 11.91 11.26
CA THR A 56 -9.92 13.34 10.93
C THR A 56 -10.70 14.09 12.02
N ASP A 57 -10.52 13.69 13.29
CA ASP A 57 -11.21 14.27 14.45
C ASP A 57 -12.75 14.21 14.32
N GLY A 58 -13.28 13.15 13.71
CA GLY A 58 -14.71 12.96 13.48
C GLY A 58 -15.29 13.79 12.34
N LYS A 59 -14.45 14.49 11.56
CA LYS A 59 -14.88 15.20 10.35
C LYS A 59 -15.09 14.23 9.20
N LEU A 60 -15.48 14.78 8.04
CA LEU A 60 -15.51 14.00 6.81
C LEU A 60 -14.08 13.74 6.36
N GLY A 61 -13.67 12.47 6.36
CA GLY A 61 -12.38 12.04 5.82
C GLY A 61 -12.51 11.61 4.37
N LEU A 62 -11.53 11.97 3.55
CA LEU A 62 -11.40 11.48 2.18
C LEU A 62 -10.21 10.52 2.10
N HIS A 63 -10.47 9.27 1.73
CA HIS A 63 -9.42 8.25 1.62
C HIS A 63 -9.19 7.91 0.16
N VAL A 64 -8.02 8.23 -0.38
CA VAL A 64 -7.65 7.94 -1.77
C VAL A 64 -6.68 6.77 -1.80
N VAL A 65 -6.97 5.76 -2.61
CA VAL A 65 -6.21 4.50 -2.62
C VAL A 65 -5.41 4.37 -3.90
N TYR A 66 -4.15 3.95 -3.79
CA TYR A 66 -3.18 3.86 -4.87
C TYR A 66 -2.50 2.50 -4.91
N ALA A 67 -2.14 2.04 -6.11
CA ALA A 67 -1.30 0.86 -6.32
C ALA A 67 -0.42 0.97 -7.58
N PRO A 68 0.68 0.20 -7.67
CA PRO A 68 1.47 0.07 -8.89
C PRO A 68 0.63 -0.35 -10.11
N GLY A 69 0.92 0.22 -11.28
CA GLY A 69 0.14 -0.04 -12.50
C GLY A 69 0.25 -1.48 -13.03
N ASP A 70 1.38 -2.14 -12.80
CA ASP A 70 1.60 -3.56 -13.09
C ASP A 70 0.77 -4.47 -12.16
N ALA A 71 0.68 -4.12 -10.87
CA ALA A 71 -0.19 -4.80 -9.91
C ALA A 71 -1.67 -4.67 -10.31
N VAL A 72 -2.12 -3.49 -10.73
CA VAL A 72 -3.47 -3.29 -11.30
C VAL A 72 -3.69 -4.16 -12.53
N THR A 73 -2.71 -4.18 -13.44
CA THR A 73 -2.78 -5.00 -14.67
C THR A 73 -2.89 -6.49 -14.35
N ALA A 74 -2.13 -6.96 -13.35
CA ALA A 74 -2.20 -8.34 -12.88
C ALA A 74 -3.55 -8.63 -12.21
N TYR A 75 -4.03 -7.76 -11.32
CA TYR A 75 -5.33 -7.90 -10.66
C TYR A 75 -6.46 -8.03 -11.67
N ARG A 76 -6.49 -7.16 -12.70
CA ARG A 76 -7.50 -7.24 -13.76
C ARG A 76 -7.45 -8.57 -14.52
N LYS A 77 -6.33 -9.28 -14.56
CA LYS A 77 -6.23 -10.61 -15.19
C LYS A 77 -6.68 -11.73 -14.27
N THR A 78 -6.25 -11.71 -13.01
CA THR A 78 -6.31 -12.85 -12.08
C THR A 78 -7.36 -12.70 -10.97
N GLY A 79 -7.86 -11.48 -10.74
CA GLY A 79 -8.69 -11.13 -9.59
C GLY A 79 -7.92 -11.08 -8.26
N ARG A 80 -6.58 -11.04 -8.29
CA ARG A 80 -5.72 -11.04 -7.10
C ARG A 80 -4.52 -10.13 -7.27
N PHE A 81 -4.12 -9.46 -6.19
CA PHE A 81 -2.87 -8.71 -6.18
C PHE A 81 -1.69 -9.70 -6.15
N PRO A 82 -0.66 -9.50 -7.00
CA PRO A 82 0.58 -10.25 -6.91
C PRO A 82 1.24 -10.11 -5.54
N ASP A 83 2.00 -11.13 -5.16
CA ASP A 83 2.92 -11.01 -4.03
C ASP A 83 3.86 -9.81 -4.21
N GLY A 84 4.15 -9.11 -3.11
CA GLY A 84 4.94 -7.88 -3.10
C GLY A 84 4.18 -6.60 -3.47
N THR A 85 2.90 -6.69 -3.86
CA THR A 85 2.09 -5.51 -4.18
C THR A 85 1.98 -4.57 -2.99
N VAL A 86 2.18 -3.28 -3.23
CA VAL A 86 1.98 -2.22 -2.23
C VAL A 86 0.70 -1.47 -2.52
N LEU A 87 -0.17 -1.36 -1.51
CA LEU A 87 -1.34 -0.48 -1.52
C LEU A 87 -1.07 0.69 -0.58
N VAL A 88 -1.35 1.90 -1.04
CA VAL A 88 -1.28 3.11 -0.21
C VAL A 88 -2.67 3.73 -0.16
N LYS A 89 -3.27 3.81 1.02
CA LYS A 89 -4.45 4.63 1.29
C LYS A 89 -3.96 5.93 1.93
N GLU A 90 -4.14 7.04 1.23
CA GLU A 90 -3.85 8.37 1.71
C GLU A 90 -5.12 9.00 2.28
N LEU A 91 -5.07 9.44 3.53
CA LEU A 91 -6.20 10.04 4.23
C LEU A 91 -6.05 11.55 4.23
N PHE A 92 -7.13 12.26 3.91
CA PHE A 92 -7.21 13.71 3.93
C PHE A 92 -8.35 14.18 4.83
N ASN A 93 -8.15 15.31 5.48
CA ASN A 93 -9.24 16.11 5.99
C ASN A 93 -10.10 16.60 4.81
N GLY A 94 -11.41 16.45 4.90
CA GLY A 94 -12.35 17.00 3.93
C GLY A 94 -12.56 18.49 4.14
N LYS A 95 -12.56 19.25 3.05
CA LYS A 95 -12.95 20.66 3.02
C LYS A 95 -14.21 20.83 2.18
N THR A 96 -15.32 21.16 2.84
CA THR A 96 -16.62 21.34 2.19
C THR A 96 -16.86 22.82 1.88
N GLU A 97 -17.22 23.12 0.64
CA GLU A 97 -17.48 24.47 0.13
C GLU A 97 -18.70 24.47 -0.80
N ASP A 98 -19.41 25.59 -0.86
CA ASP A 98 -20.48 25.79 -1.85
C ASP A 98 -19.85 26.32 -3.15
N LEU A 99 -19.89 25.50 -4.21
CA LEU A 99 -19.44 25.86 -5.55
C LEU A 99 -20.64 26.17 -6.45
N THR A 100 -20.38 26.79 -7.60
CA THR A 100 -21.43 27.02 -8.62
C THR A 100 -22.03 25.72 -9.16
N THR A 101 -21.32 24.59 -9.02
CA THR A 101 -21.79 23.24 -9.36
C THR A 101 -22.55 22.54 -8.23
N GLY A 102 -22.70 23.20 -7.06
CA GLY A 102 -23.27 22.64 -5.83
C GLY A 102 -22.25 22.55 -4.71
N GLN A 103 -22.71 22.09 -3.54
CA GLN A 103 -21.82 21.82 -2.41
C GLN A 103 -20.89 20.66 -2.74
N ALA A 104 -19.58 20.87 -2.57
CA ALA A 104 -18.56 19.88 -2.86
C ALA A 104 -17.59 19.76 -1.70
N THR A 105 -17.02 18.57 -1.52
CA THR A 105 -15.92 18.36 -0.57
C THR A 105 -14.67 17.98 -1.35
N SER A 106 -13.58 18.72 -1.13
CA SER A 106 -12.26 18.43 -1.68
C SER A 106 -11.33 17.88 -0.60
N ALA A 107 -10.26 17.20 -1.04
CA ALA A 107 -9.15 16.84 -0.17
C ALA A 107 -8.38 18.09 0.23
N ALA A 108 -8.16 18.30 1.52
CA ALA A 108 -7.33 19.36 2.06
C ALA A 108 -6.02 18.80 2.61
N ASP A 109 -5.74 18.98 3.89
CA ASP A 109 -4.50 18.52 4.51
C ASP A 109 -4.50 17.01 4.74
N VAL A 110 -3.34 16.38 4.52
CA VAL A 110 -3.14 14.96 4.81
C VAL A 110 -3.32 14.71 6.31
N ALA A 111 -4.16 13.74 6.63
CA ALA A 111 -4.38 13.25 7.99
C ALA A 111 -3.49 12.04 8.31
N GLY A 112 -3.12 11.24 7.30
CA GLY A 112 -2.21 10.11 7.46
C GLY A 112 -2.12 9.23 6.22
N TYR A 113 -1.38 8.13 6.37
CA TYR A 113 -1.20 7.11 5.34
C TYR A 113 -1.40 5.74 5.95
N PHE A 114 -2.12 4.87 5.26
CA PHE A 114 -2.18 3.46 5.56
C PHE A 114 -1.56 2.67 4.41
N VAL A 115 -0.57 1.85 4.72
CA VAL A 115 0.17 1.05 3.74
C VAL A 115 -0.08 -0.42 4.02
N MET A 116 -0.44 -1.16 2.97
CA MET A 116 -0.48 -2.61 2.99
C MET A 116 0.52 -3.17 1.98
N VAL A 117 1.22 -4.25 2.32
CA VAL A 117 2.16 -4.94 1.42
C VAL A 117 1.81 -6.41 1.32
N LYS A 118 1.53 -6.92 0.12
CA LYS A 118 1.14 -8.32 -0.07
C LYS A 118 2.31 -9.24 0.24
N ASP A 119 2.11 -10.18 1.14
CA ASP A 119 3.09 -11.21 1.50
C ASP A 119 2.43 -12.59 1.55
N GLY A 120 2.16 -13.14 0.37
CA GLY A 120 1.62 -14.48 0.19
C GLY A 120 2.60 -15.60 0.58
N GLU A 121 3.89 -15.29 0.71
CA GLU A 121 4.92 -16.25 1.15
C GLU A 121 5.08 -16.32 2.69
N GLY A 122 4.57 -15.33 3.44
CA GLY A 122 4.65 -15.31 4.90
C GLY A 122 6.08 -15.12 5.42
N ARG A 123 6.81 -14.16 4.87
CA ARG A 123 8.24 -13.91 5.11
C ARG A 123 8.53 -13.35 6.49
N PHE A 124 7.55 -12.74 7.16
CA PHE A 124 7.70 -12.07 8.45
C PHE A 124 6.95 -12.78 9.58
N SER A 125 7.07 -14.11 9.65
CA SER A 125 6.46 -14.90 10.74
C SER A 125 6.89 -14.40 12.12
N GLY A 126 5.92 -14.15 13.00
CA GLY A 126 6.14 -13.62 14.35
C GLY A 126 6.33 -12.11 14.44
N ASN A 127 6.33 -11.38 13.33
CA ASN A 127 6.34 -9.92 13.36
C ASN A 127 4.89 -9.40 13.54
N PRO A 128 4.60 -8.54 14.53
CA PRO A 128 3.24 -8.09 14.83
C PRO A 128 2.65 -7.15 13.76
N LEU A 129 3.44 -6.69 12.79
CA LEU A 129 2.95 -5.91 11.65
C LEU A 129 2.52 -6.79 10.46
N TRP A 130 2.69 -8.11 10.54
CA TRP A 130 2.51 -9.02 9.41
C TRP A 130 1.63 -10.20 9.76
N GLY A 131 0.72 -10.52 8.86
CA GLY A 131 -0.19 -11.65 8.98
C GLY A 131 -1.32 -11.57 7.97
N ASP A 132 -2.08 -12.66 7.85
CA ASP A 132 -3.17 -12.79 6.88
C ASP A 132 -2.75 -12.49 5.42
N GLY A 133 -1.48 -12.76 5.10
CA GLY A 133 -0.92 -12.54 3.77
C GLY A 133 -0.59 -11.08 3.43
N TRP A 134 -0.49 -10.22 4.43
CA TRP A 134 -0.20 -8.80 4.29
C TRP A 134 0.70 -8.27 5.41
N GLY A 135 1.50 -7.24 5.10
CA GLY A 135 2.08 -6.30 6.08
C GLY A 135 1.18 -5.09 6.21
N TRP A 136 1.07 -4.53 7.42
CA TRP A 136 0.08 -3.52 7.78
C TRP A 136 0.73 -2.36 8.54
N SER A 137 0.50 -1.13 8.12
CA SER A 137 1.08 0.01 8.80
C SER A 137 0.33 1.32 8.57
N PHE A 138 0.02 2.01 9.67
CA PHE A 138 -0.50 3.37 9.66
C PHE A 138 0.57 4.40 10.07
N PHE A 139 0.61 5.52 9.37
CA PHE A 139 1.51 6.64 9.60
C PHE A 139 0.68 7.91 9.78
N ALA A 140 0.92 8.64 10.87
CA ALA A 140 0.29 9.94 11.10
C ALA A 140 0.74 10.97 10.06
N ALA A 141 -0.02 12.06 9.94
CA ALA A 141 0.36 13.20 9.10
C ALA A 141 1.82 13.63 9.32
N GLY A 142 2.58 13.78 8.23
CA GLY A 142 3.99 14.14 8.25
C GLY A 142 4.97 12.99 8.49
N GLU A 143 4.49 11.81 8.88
CA GLU A 143 5.33 10.61 9.07
C GLU A 143 5.28 9.69 7.85
N THR A 144 6.45 9.14 7.49
CA THR A 144 6.58 8.19 6.37
C THR A 144 7.40 6.94 6.72
N LYS A 145 7.99 6.92 7.92
CA LYS A 145 8.91 5.85 8.36
C LYS A 145 8.57 5.30 9.74
N MET A 146 7.96 6.12 10.60
CA MET A 146 7.59 5.72 11.95
C MET A 146 6.10 5.38 12.00
N THR A 147 5.81 4.08 12.09
CA THR A 147 4.42 3.59 12.18
C THR A 147 3.83 3.79 13.57
N GLN A 148 2.53 4.07 13.62
CA GLN A 148 1.75 4.00 14.86
C GLN A 148 1.17 2.61 15.11
N THR A 149 1.11 1.76 14.09
CA THR A 149 0.66 0.36 14.23
C THR A 149 1.61 -0.40 15.14
N LYS A 150 1.04 -1.09 16.14
CA LYS A 150 1.77 -1.96 17.06
C LYS A 150 1.46 -3.42 16.79
N ASP A 151 0.20 -3.72 16.49
CA ASP A 151 -0.27 -5.07 16.20
C ASP A 151 -1.38 -4.97 15.16
N TYR A 152 -1.18 -5.62 14.00
CA TYR A 152 -2.15 -5.54 12.92
C TYR A 152 -3.51 -6.15 13.30
N VAL A 153 -3.55 -7.12 14.21
CA VAL A 153 -4.79 -7.78 14.64
C VAL A 153 -5.66 -6.78 15.39
N THR A 154 -5.09 -6.02 16.32
CA THR A 154 -5.84 -5.04 17.11
C THR A 154 -6.08 -3.74 16.37
N ASP A 155 -5.13 -3.32 15.53
CA ASP A 155 -5.12 -1.97 14.97
C ASP A 155 -5.71 -1.91 13.54
N CYS A 156 -5.76 -3.04 12.81
CA CYS A 156 -6.10 -3.03 11.38
C CYS A 156 -7.15 -4.09 11.00
N LEU A 157 -6.98 -5.33 11.46
CA LEU A 157 -7.70 -6.50 10.95
C LEU A 157 -9.21 -6.37 11.15
N GLY A 158 -9.67 -5.85 12.29
CA GLY A 158 -11.11 -5.71 12.57
C GLY A 158 -11.87 -4.91 11.51
N CYS A 159 -11.27 -3.85 10.95
CA CYS A 159 -11.87 -3.04 9.90
C CYS A 159 -11.84 -3.72 8.52
N HIS A 160 -10.87 -4.62 8.30
CA HIS A 160 -10.63 -5.31 7.03
C HIS A 160 -11.28 -6.71 6.96
N GLU A 161 -11.61 -7.30 8.11
CA GLU A 161 -12.22 -8.62 8.24
C GLU A 161 -13.48 -8.81 7.38
N PRO A 162 -14.41 -7.82 7.28
CA PRO A 162 -15.57 -7.97 6.40
C PRO A 162 -15.21 -8.14 4.91
N ALA A 163 -14.01 -7.72 4.50
CA ALA A 163 -13.48 -7.89 3.15
C ALA A 163 -12.64 -9.16 2.97
N ARG A 164 -12.65 -10.11 3.91
CA ARG A 164 -11.81 -11.32 3.81
C ARG A 164 -12.02 -12.13 2.53
N ALA A 165 -13.25 -12.16 2.01
CA ALA A 165 -13.57 -12.84 0.75
C ALA A 165 -12.86 -12.22 -0.48
N THR A 166 -12.49 -10.94 -0.41
CA THR A 166 -11.75 -10.18 -1.42
C THR A 166 -10.34 -9.87 -0.94
N ASP A 167 -9.73 -10.83 -0.23
CA ASP A 167 -8.34 -10.77 0.24
C ASP A 167 -8.06 -9.57 1.16
N LEU A 168 -9.05 -9.26 2.02
CA LEU A 168 -9.03 -8.16 3.00
C LEU A 168 -9.00 -6.76 2.36
N VAL A 169 -9.37 -6.64 1.08
CA VAL A 169 -9.42 -5.38 0.35
C VAL A 169 -10.85 -5.16 -0.17
N TYR A 170 -11.45 -4.01 0.14
CA TYR A 170 -12.77 -3.61 -0.38
C TYR A 170 -12.69 -3.20 -1.86
N ASP A 171 -12.40 -4.17 -2.73
CA ASP A 171 -12.10 -3.95 -4.15
C ASP A 171 -13.25 -3.36 -4.97
N TYR A 172 -14.49 -3.50 -4.50
CA TYR A 172 -15.66 -2.91 -5.14
C TYR A 172 -15.59 -1.38 -5.22
N ALA A 173 -14.83 -0.68 -4.37
CA ALA A 173 -14.69 0.77 -4.48
C ALA A 173 -13.63 1.20 -5.50
N TYR A 174 -12.96 0.25 -6.16
CA TYR A 174 -11.85 0.50 -7.06
C TYR A 174 -12.25 0.19 -8.51
N PRO A 175 -12.95 1.10 -9.21
CA PRO A 175 -13.41 0.87 -10.57
C PRO A 175 -12.27 0.53 -11.54
N VAL A 176 -11.05 1.01 -11.29
CA VAL A 176 -9.87 0.71 -12.10
C VAL A 176 -9.49 -0.78 -12.09
N LEU A 177 -9.88 -1.53 -11.04
CA LEU A 177 -9.64 -2.98 -10.93
C LEU A 177 -10.69 -3.82 -11.68
N ARG A 178 -11.82 -3.22 -12.06
CA ARG A 178 -12.88 -3.91 -12.79
C ARG A 178 -12.46 -4.14 -14.25
N LYS A 179 -12.96 -5.22 -14.85
CA LYS A 179 -12.71 -5.54 -16.26
C LYS A 179 -13.52 -4.62 -17.17
#